data_AF-A0A6P0X3J1-F1
#
_entry.id   AF-A0A6P0X3J1-F1
#
_cell.length_a   1.000
_cell.length_b   1.000
_cell.length_c   1.000
_cell.angle_alpha   90.00
_cell.angle_beta   90.00
_cell.angle_gamma   90.00
#
_symmetry.space_group_name_H-M   'P 1'
#
loop_
_entity.id
_entity.type
_entity.pdbx_description
1 polymer ?
#
loop_
_entity_poly.entity_id
_entity_poly.type
_entity_poly.pdbx_seq_one_letter_code
_entity_poly.pdbx_strand_id
1 'polypeptide(L)'
;MSVETLKRAFADNLFYVQGKSESIATPHDYYMALAYTVRDRLLQRWLQTAKTYSDKNVKSVCYLSAEFLMGRHLGNNLLNLGIYEKIRQVVQEAGLDLDDLLEQEVDPGLGNGGLGRLAACFLDSLATLEIPAVGYGIRYEFGIFHQIIKDGWQVELPDKWLRLGNPWEIARPEACVEVQFGGYTETYSKHKGHSKVSWISQRTVKAVPYDTPVPGYNTNMVNRLRLWKAEASDEFNFDAFNAGYYDQAVSDKMSSETISKVLYPNDNTPQGQQLRLEQQYFFASIRTEPGAKVLEEP
;
A
#
# COMPACT_ATOMS: atom_id res chain seq x y z
N MET A 1 16.05 24.30 3.04
CA MET A 1 16.65 23.21 2.25
C MET A 1 17.31 23.76 1.00
N SER A 2 18.63 23.64 0.90
CA SER A 2 19.46 24.13 -0.22
C SER A 2 19.63 23.08 -1.31
N VAL A 3 20.04 23.51 -2.51
CA VAL A 3 20.39 22.66 -3.65
C VAL A 3 21.51 21.68 -3.29
N GLU A 4 22.56 22.16 -2.63
CA GLU A 4 23.71 21.33 -2.21
C GLU A 4 23.29 20.16 -1.30
N THR A 5 22.40 20.41 -0.33
CA THR A 5 21.88 19.34 0.53
C THR A 5 21.04 18.32 -0.25
N LEU A 6 20.30 18.76 -1.26
CA LEU A 6 19.52 17.86 -2.12
C LEU A 6 20.44 17.03 -3.03
N LYS A 7 21.47 17.65 -3.61
CA LYS A 7 22.48 16.99 -4.45
C LYS A 7 23.20 15.90 -3.69
N ARG A 8 23.68 16.21 -2.48
CA ARG A 8 24.33 15.22 -1.62
C ARG A 8 23.38 14.08 -1.25
N ALA A 9 22.15 14.37 -0.85
CA ALA A 9 21.19 13.32 -0.50
C ALA A 9 20.83 12.43 -1.70
N PHE A 10 20.76 12.99 -2.90
CA PHE A 10 20.53 12.23 -4.13
C PHE A 10 21.69 11.28 -4.44
N ALA A 11 22.93 11.76 -4.36
CA ALA A 11 24.13 10.94 -4.51
C ALA A 11 24.24 9.86 -3.41
N ASP A 12 23.95 10.22 -2.16
CA ASP A 12 23.96 9.30 -1.02
C ASP A 12 22.92 8.18 -1.22
N ASN A 13 21.71 8.50 -1.69
CA ASN A 13 20.68 7.48 -1.95
C ASN A 13 21.02 6.58 -3.15
N LEU A 14 21.67 7.12 -4.19
CA LEU A 14 22.19 6.30 -5.28
C LEU A 14 23.26 5.32 -4.79
N PHE A 15 24.18 5.81 -3.95
CA PHE A 15 25.28 5.01 -3.47
C PHE A 15 24.87 4.00 -2.38
N TYR A 16 24.24 4.46 -1.30
CA TYR A 16 23.97 3.63 -0.12
C TYR A 16 22.67 2.83 -0.22
N VAL A 17 21.63 3.36 -0.87
CA VAL A 17 20.33 2.68 -0.97
C VAL A 17 20.24 1.84 -2.24
N GLN A 18 20.64 2.38 -3.40
CA GLN A 18 20.66 1.61 -4.64
C GLN A 18 21.91 0.72 -4.78
N GLY A 19 22.99 1.03 -4.06
CA GLY A 19 24.24 0.27 -4.19
C GLY A 19 24.90 0.48 -5.55
N LYS A 20 24.72 1.66 -6.16
CA LYS A 20 25.19 1.98 -7.52
C LYS A 20 26.16 3.15 -7.52
N SER A 21 27.17 3.07 -8.38
CA SER A 21 27.95 4.24 -8.80
C SER A 21 27.33 4.85 -10.05
N GLU A 22 27.62 6.13 -10.29
CA GLU A 22 27.16 6.85 -11.49
C GLU A 22 27.54 6.14 -12.79
N SER A 23 28.71 5.47 -12.84
CA SER A 23 29.21 4.77 -14.02
C SER A 23 28.38 3.56 -14.47
N ILE A 24 27.54 3.00 -13.60
CA ILE A 24 26.74 1.79 -13.87
C ILE A 24 25.25 1.97 -13.59
N ALA A 25 24.85 3.14 -13.11
CA ALA A 25 23.47 3.44 -12.75
C ALA A 25 22.60 3.54 -14.01
N THR A 26 21.48 2.84 -13.98
CA THR A 26 20.44 2.94 -15.01
C THR A 26 19.50 4.13 -14.72
N PRO A 27 18.70 4.58 -15.70
CA PRO A 27 17.67 5.60 -15.45
C PRO A 27 16.74 5.24 -14.29
N HIS A 28 16.39 3.95 -14.15
CA HIS A 28 15.56 3.48 -13.05
C HIS A 28 16.27 3.58 -11.69
N ASP A 29 17.57 3.29 -11.61
CA ASP A 29 18.35 3.46 -10.37
C ASP A 29 18.37 4.94 -9.94
N TYR A 30 18.52 5.87 -10.90
CA TYR A 30 18.43 7.30 -10.64
C TYR A 30 17.03 7.72 -10.19
N TYR A 31 15.97 7.20 -10.81
CA TYR A 31 14.60 7.43 -10.36
C TYR A 31 14.40 6.96 -8.91
N MET A 32 14.83 5.74 -8.57
CA MET A 32 14.69 5.20 -7.22
C MET A 32 15.46 6.04 -6.20
N ALA A 33 16.70 6.41 -6.50
CA ALA A 33 17.51 7.28 -5.66
C ALA A 33 16.84 8.66 -5.44
N LEU A 34 16.23 9.22 -6.48
CA LEU A 34 15.50 10.49 -6.39
C LEU A 34 14.21 10.33 -5.58
N ALA A 35 13.45 9.26 -5.79
CA ALA A 35 12.23 8.96 -5.04
C ALA A 35 12.52 8.81 -3.54
N TYR A 36 13.60 8.10 -3.15
CA TYR A 36 14.03 8.03 -1.76
C TYR A 36 14.44 9.40 -1.21
N THR A 37 15.18 10.19 -1.99
CA THR A 37 15.56 11.55 -1.60
C THR A 37 14.34 12.41 -1.29
N VAL A 38 13.30 12.35 -2.12
CA VAL A 38 12.03 13.06 -1.91
C VAL A 38 11.28 12.49 -0.70
N ARG A 39 11.21 11.16 -0.58
CA ARG A 39 10.53 10.47 0.52
C ARG A 39 11.11 10.82 1.88
N ASP A 40 12.43 10.90 2.03
CA ASP A 40 13.07 11.21 3.32
C ASP A 40 12.56 12.54 3.91
N ARG A 41 12.33 13.53 3.05
CA ARG A 41 11.79 14.84 3.43
C ARG A 41 10.29 14.77 3.75
N LEU A 42 9.56 13.94 3.00
CA LEU A 42 8.15 13.68 3.24
C LEU A 42 7.94 12.96 4.59
N LEU A 43 8.83 12.03 4.94
CA LEU A 43 8.79 11.29 6.21
C LEU A 43 8.87 12.22 7.42
N GLN A 44 9.70 13.27 7.35
CA GLN A 44 9.79 14.24 8.43
C GLN A 44 8.43 14.90 8.71
N ARG A 45 7.72 15.34 7.65
CA ARG A 45 6.38 15.93 7.77
C ARG A 45 5.34 14.91 8.25
N TRP A 46 5.41 13.68 7.77
CA TRP A 46 4.52 12.59 8.19
C TRP A 46 4.69 12.25 9.68
N LEU A 47 5.91 12.06 10.16
CA LEU A 47 6.14 11.77 11.58
C LEU A 47 5.66 12.90 12.48
N GLN A 48 5.83 14.15 12.06
CA GLN A 48 5.30 15.30 12.79
C GLN A 48 3.76 15.33 12.80
N THR A 49 3.11 14.97 11.69
CA THR A 49 1.65 14.85 11.58
C THR A 49 1.12 13.74 12.51
N ALA A 50 1.72 12.55 12.45
CA ALA A 50 1.36 11.42 13.29
C ALA A 50 1.52 11.74 14.78
N LYS A 51 2.63 12.38 15.17
CA LYS A 51 2.84 12.85 16.55
C LYS A 51 1.75 13.82 16.98
N THR A 52 1.40 14.78 16.12
CA THR A 52 0.36 15.78 16.42
C THR A 52 -1.00 15.12 16.62
N TYR A 53 -1.35 14.11 15.82
CA TYR A 53 -2.61 13.37 15.97
C TYR A 53 -2.68 12.62 17.29
N SER A 54 -1.56 11.96 17.67
CA SER A 54 -1.44 11.23 18.93
C SER A 54 -1.51 12.17 20.13
N ASP A 55 -0.68 13.22 20.16
CA ASP A 55 -0.58 14.15 21.29
C ASP A 55 -1.89 14.89 21.55
N LYS A 56 -2.67 15.18 20.50
CA LYS A 56 -3.95 15.90 20.60
C LYS A 56 -5.18 15.00 20.61
N ASN A 57 -5.02 13.68 20.49
CA ASN A 57 -6.12 12.71 20.39
C ASN A 57 -7.22 13.14 19.39
N VAL A 58 -6.81 13.49 18.17
CA VAL A 58 -7.74 14.06 17.17
C VAL A 58 -8.67 12.99 16.60
N LYS A 59 -9.93 13.36 16.39
CA LYS A 59 -10.87 12.52 15.61
C LYS A 59 -10.39 12.47 14.15
N SER A 60 -10.27 11.25 13.62
CA SER A 60 -9.77 11.01 12.26
C SER A 60 -10.80 10.33 11.38
N VAL A 61 -10.86 10.73 10.11
CA VAL A 61 -11.69 10.10 9.08
C VAL A 61 -11.02 8.80 8.65
N CYS A 62 -11.78 7.70 8.60
CA CYS A 62 -11.34 6.44 8.00
C CYS A 62 -12.06 6.28 6.66
N TYR A 63 -11.35 6.50 5.55
CA TYR A 63 -11.90 6.34 4.21
C TYR A 63 -11.61 4.93 3.71
N LEU A 64 -12.67 4.14 3.53
CA LEU A 64 -12.56 2.75 3.11
C LEU A 64 -12.87 2.64 1.62
N SER A 65 -11.91 2.15 0.82
CA SER A 65 -12.11 1.91 -0.61
C SER A 65 -11.42 0.64 -1.09
N ALA A 66 -12.07 -0.07 -2.00
CA ALA A 66 -11.47 -1.19 -2.72
C ALA A 66 -10.46 -0.72 -3.79
N GLU A 67 -10.45 0.57 -4.13
CA GLU A 67 -9.59 1.16 -5.17
C GLU A 67 -8.97 2.49 -4.72
N PHE A 68 -7.72 2.74 -5.14
CA PHE A 68 -7.05 4.04 -5.08
C PHE A 68 -6.22 4.25 -6.34
N LEU A 69 -6.65 5.14 -7.24
CA LEU A 69 -5.86 5.56 -8.40
C LEU A 69 -5.00 6.77 -8.02
N MET A 70 -3.94 6.50 -7.25
CA MET A 70 -3.01 7.54 -6.78
C MET A 70 -2.28 8.23 -7.95
N GLY A 71 -1.92 7.43 -8.96
CA GLY A 71 -1.03 7.84 -10.05
C GLY A 71 0.42 7.94 -9.59
N ARG A 72 1.28 8.41 -10.49
CA ARG A 72 2.71 8.69 -10.20
C ARG A 72 2.88 9.68 -9.04
N HIS A 73 3.73 9.34 -8.07
CA HIS A 73 3.90 10.10 -6.83
C HIS A 73 5.01 11.15 -6.90
N LEU A 74 6.08 10.92 -7.68
CA LEU A 74 7.29 11.74 -7.65
C LEU A 74 6.98 13.21 -7.95
N GLY A 75 6.30 13.48 -9.07
CA GLY A 75 5.92 14.84 -9.47
C GLY A 75 5.05 15.53 -8.43
N ASN A 76 4.02 14.82 -7.92
CA ASN A 76 3.12 15.36 -6.90
C ASN A 76 3.85 15.71 -5.60
N ASN A 77 4.74 14.81 -5.14
CA ASN A 77 5.50 15.01 -3.92
C ASN A 77 6.51 16.15 -4.05
N LEU A 78 7.15 16.31 -5.20
CA LEU A 78 8.04 17.45 -5.48
C LEU A 78 7.30 18.79 -5.39
N LEU A 79 6.07 18.85 -5.91
CA LEU A 79 5.21 20.03 -5.86
C LEU A 79 4.73 20.31 -4.42
N ASN A 80 4.18 19.33 -3.72
CA ASN A 80 3.64 19.51 -2.35
C ASN A 80 4.74 19.82 -1.33
N LEU A 81 5.99 19.39 -1.58
CA LEU A 81 7.14 19.79 -0.76
C LEU A 81 7.69 21.17 -1.13
N GLY A 82 7.33 21.73 -2.30
CA GLY A 82 7.83 23.01 -2.79
C GLY A 82 9.29 22.96 -3.24
N ILE A 83 9.73 21.82 -3.78
CA ILE A 83 11.15 21.53 -4.08
C ILE A 83 11.39 21.18 -5.54
N TYR A 84 10.35 21.23 -6.37
CA TYR A 84 10.39 20.87 -7.79
C TYR A 84 11.55 21.53 -8.55
N GLU A 85 11.62 22.87 -8.55
CA GLU A 85 12.68 23.61 -9.25
C GLU A 85 14.08 23.31 -8.72
N LYS A 86 14.22 23.11 -7.41
CA LYS A 86 15.51 22.77 -6.80
C LYS A 86 15.98 21.39 -7.22
N ILE A 87 15.06 20.42 -7.28
CA ILE A 87 15.37 19.07 -7.76
C ILE A 87 15.67 19.08 -9.26
N ARG A 88 14.91 19.85 -10.06
CA ARG A 88 15.21 20.03 -11.49
C ARG A 88 16.65 20.52 -11.69
N GLN A 89 17.07 21.53 -10.91
CA GLN A 89 18.46 22.00 -10.93
C GLN A 89 19.46 20.90 -10.51
N VAL A 90 19.21 20.18 -9.42
CA VAL A 90 20.10 19.10 -8.96
C VAL A 90 20.29 18.01 -10.01
N VAL A 91 19.19 17.57 -10.63
CA VAL A 91 19.18 16.51 -11.65
C VAL A 91 19.92 16.99 -12.91
N GLN A 92 19.68 18.23 -13.33
CA GLN A 92 20.38 18.85 -14.46
C GLN A 92 21.88 18.99 -14.21
N GLU A 93 22.29 19.40 -13.01
CA GLU A 93 23.72 19.48 -12.63
C GLU A 93 24.41 18.10 -12.58
N ALA A 94 23.64 17.02 -12.45
CA ALA A 94 24.12 15.64 -12.55
C ALA A 94 24.14 15.11 -13.99
N GLY A 95 23.77 15.93 -14.98
CA GLY A 95 23.73 15.55 -16.39
C GLY A 95 22.53 14.69 -16.78
N LEU A 96 21.45 14.73 -15.98
CA LEU A 96 20.22 13.97 -16.19
C LEU A 96 19.06 14.92 -16.54
N ASP A 97 17.97 14.36 -17.06
CA ASP A 97 16.70 15.06 -17.26
C ASP A 97 15.66 14.62 -16.21
N LEU A 98 15.03 15.58 -15.54
CA LEU A 98 13.99 15.29 -14.56
C LEU A 98 12.76 14.67 -15.22
N ASP A 99 12.43 15.09 -16.44
CA ASP A 99 11.25 14.62 -17.14
C ASP A 99 11.42 13.13 -17.53
N ASP A 100 12.62 12.72 -17.94
CA ASP A 100 12.96 11.30 -18.15
C ASP A 100 12.85 10.46 -16.87
N LEU A 101 13.26 11.01 -15.72
CA LEU A 101 13.15 10.33 -14.42
C LEU A 101 11.70 10.22 -13.94
N LEU A 102 10.85 11.21 -14.22
CA LEU A 102 9.41 11.15 -13.93
C LEU A 102 8.70 10.06 -14.75
N GLU A 103 9.15 9.82 -15.98
CA GLU A 103 8.63 8.74 -16.84
C GLU A 103 9.12 7.34 -16.44
N GLN A 104 10.14 7.22 -15.58
CA GLN A 104 10.53 5.90 -15.02
C GLN A 104 9.53 5.38 -13.97
N GLU A 105 8.70 6.26 -13.40
CA GLU A 105 7.72 5.88 -12.39
C GLU A 105 6.53 5.15 -13.01
N VAL A 106 6.23 3.95 -12.52
CA VAL A 106 5.06 3.19 -12.94
C VAL A 106 3.87 3.59 -12.07
N ASP A 107 2.69 3.77 -12.68
CA ASP A 107 1.45 4.00 -11.95
C ASP A 107 1.12 2.80 -11.02
N PRO A 108 0.74 3.04 -9.75
CA PRO A 108 0.35 1.95 -8.86
C PRO A 108 -0.91 1.23 -9.35
N GLY A 109 -0.83 -0.11 -9.49
CA GLY A 109 -1.95 -0.98 -9.80
C GLY A 109 -2.93 -1.16 -8.63
N LEU A 110 -3.48 -0.05 -8.12
CA LEU A 110 -4.30 0.00 -6.91
C LEU A 110 -5.76 0.41 -7.17
N GLY A 111 -6.11 0.71 -8.40
CA GLY A 111 -7.46 1.07 -8.82
C GLY A 111 -7.64 0.84 -10.32
N ASN A 112 -8.85 1.09 -10.81
CA ASN A 112 -9.20 0.91 -12.22
C ASN A 112 -9.92 2.14 -12.77
N GLY A 113 -10.91 2.67 -12.05
CA GLY A 113 -11.83 3.67 -12.59
C GLY A 113 -12.04 4.90 -11.71
N GLY A 114 -13.12 5.63 -12.01
CA GLY A 114 -13.48 6.87 -11.32
C GLY A 114 -13.66 6.72 -9.81
N LEU A 115 -14.07 5.54 -9.31
CA LEU A 115 -14.14 5.24 -7.88
C LEU A 115 -12.77 5.38 -7.21
N GLY A 116 -11.76 4.71 -7.77
CA GLY A 116 -10.39 4.79 -7.28
C GLY A 116 -9.81 6.20 -7.38
N ARG A 117 -10.12 6.94 -8.46
CA ARG A 117 -9.62 8.32 -8.60
C ARG A 117 -10.30 9.29 -7.64
N LEU A 118 -11.59 9.11 -7.38
CA LEU A 118 -12.32 9.88 -6.37
C LEU A 118 -11.70 9.68 -4.98
N ALA A 119 -11.44 8.43 -4.60
CA ALA A 119 -10.80 8.09 -3.33
C ALA A 119 -9.41 8.75 -3.18
N ALA A 120 -8.60 8.70 -4.24
CA ALA A 120 -7.29 9.35 -4.27
C ALA A 120 -7.40 10.89 -4.13
N CYS A 121 -8.28 11.54 -4.91
CA CYS A 121 -8.50 12.98 -4.83
C CYS A 121 -9.03 13.41 -3.45
N PHE A 122 -9.86 12.58 -2.79
CA PHE A 122 -10.31 12.84 -1.44
C PHE A 122 -9.17 12.80 -0.43
N LEU A 123 -8.26 11.83 -0.49
CA LEU A 123 -7.12 11.79 0.43
C LEU A 123 -6.21 13.01 0.25
N ASP A 124 -5.95 13.43 -0.99
CA ASP A 124 -5.19 14.64 -1.29
C ASP A 124 -5.89 15.91 -0.75
N SER A 125 -7.20 16.04 -0.98
CA SER A 125 -8.00 17.16 -0.48
C SER A 125 -8.03 17.20 1.05
N LEU A 126 -8.21 16.05 1.70
CA LEU A 126 -8.20 15.93 3.16
C LEU A 126 -6.83 16.34 3.73
N ALA A 127 -5.73 15.96 3.08
CA ALA A 127 -4.40 16.37 3.50
C ALA A 127 -4.20 17.88 3.33
N THR A 128 -4.61 18.43 2.18
CA THR A 128 -4.51 19.86 1.85
C THR A 128 -5.34 20.75 2.77
N LEU A 129 -6.55 20.31 3.14
CA LEU A 129 -7.44 21.00 4.07
C LEU A 129 -7.10 20.76 5.55
N GLU A 130 -5.98 20.07 5.81
CA GLU A 130 -5.52 19.72 7.15
C GLU A 130 -6.53 18.89 7.97
N ILE A 131 -7.36 18.07 7.31
CA ILE A 131 -8.36 17.19 7.93
C ILE A 131 -7.75 15.81 8.21
N PRO A 132 -7.63 15.38 9.49
CA PRO A 132 -7.03 14.11 9.85
C PRO A 132 -7.73 12.93 9.19
N ALA A 133 -7.01 12.18 8.35
CA ALA A 133 -7.59 11.07 7.62
C ALA A 133 -6.62 9.92 7.35
N VAL A 134 -7.19 8.72 7.28
CA VAL A 134 -6.51 7.51 6.81
C VAL A 134 -7.35 6.88 5.71
N GLY A 135 -6.74 6.68 4.56
CA GLY A 135 -7.27 5.80 3.52
C GLY A 135 -6.91 4.36 3.84
N TYR A 136 -7.87 3.45 3.76
CA TYR A 136 -7.66 2.01 3.90
C TYR A 136 -8.02 1.33 2.58
N GLY A 137 -7.16 0.41 2.13
CA GLY A 137 -7.39 -0.44 0.96
C GLY A 137 -6.59 -1.74 1.00
N ILE A 138 -6.62 -2.49 -0.10
CA ILE A 138 -5.82 -3.71 -0.30
C ILE A 138 -4.60 -3.37 -1.17
N ARG A 139 -3.44 -3.95 -0.84
CA ARG A 139 -2.21 -3.81 -1.63
C ARG A 139 -2.20 -4.84 -2.76
N TYR A 140 -2.88 -4.55 -3.87
CA TYR A 140 -2.94 -5.47 -5.01
C TYR A 140 -1.57 -5.64 -5.68
N GLU A 141 -1.16 -6.89 -5.90
CA GLU A 141 0.13 -7.21 -6.52
C GLU A 141 0.13 -6.96 -8.03
N PHE A 142 -0.99 -7.24 -8.70
CA PHE A 142 -1.11 -7.23 -10.16
C PHE A 142 -2.16 -6.27 -10.72
N GLY A 143 -2.67 -5.35 -9.90
CA GLY A 143 -3.73 -4.41 -10.30
C GLY A 143 -4.91 -5.12 -10.94
N ILE A 144 -5.43 -4.57 -12.04
CA ILE A 144 -6.45 -5.21 -12.87
C ILE A 144 -5.80 -5.98 -14.03
N PHE A 145 -5.16 -5.26 -14.96
CA PHE A 145 -4.32 -5.77 -16.05
C PHE A 145 -3.60 -4.60 -16.75
N HIS A 146 -2.49 -4.91 -17.42
CA HIS A 146 -1.84 -4.07 -18.40
C HIS A 146 -2.41 -4.36 -19.79
N GLN A 147 -3.04 -3.36 -20.40
CA GLN A 147 -3.66 -3.48 -21.72
C GLN A 147 -2.61 -3.30 -22.82
N ILE A 148 -2.54 -4.26 -23.74
CA ILE A 148 -1.83 -4.08 -25.02
C ILE A 148 -2.80 -4.32 -26.18
N ILE A 149 -2.49 -3.75 -27.34
CA ILE A 149 -3.20 -4.03 -28.59
C ILE A 149 -2.34 -4.96 -29.43
N LYS A 150 -2.86 -6.15 -29.73
CA LYS A 150 -2.22 -7.13 -30.60
C LYS A 150 -3.20 -7.55 -31.69
N ASP A 151 -2.77 -7.41 -32.95
CA ASP A 151 -3.57 -7.76 -34.13
C ASP A 151 -4.96 -7.08 -34.16
N GLY A 152 -5.05 -5.85 -33.63
CA GLY A 152 -6.29 -5.07 -33.56
C GLY A 152 -7.20 -5.40 -32.37
N TRP A 153 -6.79 -6.30 -31.48
CA TRP A 153 -7.57 -6.73 -30.31
C TRP A 153 -6.87 -6.40 -29.00
N GLN A 154 -7.66 -6.18 -27.96
CA GLN A 154 -7.16 -6.06 -26.59
C GLN A 154 -6.61 -7.41 -26.11
N VAL A 155 -5.42 -7.35 -25.50
CA VAL A 155 -4.83 -8.46 -24.75
C VAL A 155 -4.46 -7.95 -23.37
N GLU A 156 -4.82 -8.74 -22.36
CA GLU A 156 -4.65 -8.42 -20.94
C GLU A 156 -3.41 -9.14 -20.41
N LEU A 157 -2.45 -8.38 -19.88
CA LEU A 157 -1.26 -8.91 -19.24
C LEU A 157 -1.29 -8.58 -17.74
N PRO A 158 -0.62 -9.34 -16.87
CA PRO A 158 -0.48 -8.96 -15.46
C PRO A 158 0.28 -7.63 -15.33
N ASP A 159 -0.26 -6.68 -14.56
CA ASP A 159 0.44 -5.44 -14.24
C ASP A 159 1.51 -5.72 -13.19
N LYS A 160 2.79 -5.54 -13.55
CA LYS A 160 3.93 -5.86 -12.69
C LYS A 160 4.54 -4.60 -12.06
N TRP A 161 3.71 -3.64 -11.67
CA TRP A 161 4.15 -2.36 -11.09
C TRP A 161 5.10 -2.51 -9.89
N LEU A 162 4.96 -3.58 -9.08
CA LEU A 162 5.84 -3.87 -7.94
C LEU A 162 7.14 -4.59 -8.28
N ARG A 163 7.38 -4.98 -9.54
CA ARG A 163 8.53 -5.82 -9.93
C ARG A 163 9.88 -5.22 -9.55
N LEU A 164 9.99 -3.89 -9.65
CA LEU A 164 11.20 -3.15 -9.33
C LEU A 164 11.13 -2.46 -7.95
N GLY A 165 10.17 -2.88 -7.12
CA GLY A 165 9.87 -2.26 -5.84
C GLY A 165 8.96 -1.03 -5.96
N ASN A 166 8.57 -0.51 -4.82
CA ASN A 166 7.80 0.73 -4.69
C ASN A 166 8.52 1.60 -3.65
N PRO A 167 9.15 2.72 -4.05
CA PRO A 167 9.89 3.54 -3.11
C PRO A 167 8.95 4.26 -2.13
N TRP A 168 7.65 4.39 -2.39
CA TRP A 168 6.74 5.23 -1.59
C TRP A 168 6.08 4.51 -0.42
N GLU A 169 5.99 3.19 -0.47
CA GLU A 169 5.41 2.40 0.60
C GLU A 169 6.42 2.08 1.71
N ILE A 170 5.89 1.85 2.91
CA ILE A 170 6.68 1.45 4.06
C ILE A 170 5.94 0.33 4.78
N ALA A 171 6.57 -0.84 4.81
CA ALA A 171 6.04 -1.99 5.51
C ALA A 171 5.96 -1.71 7.03
N ARG A 172 4.91 -2.26 7.65
CA ARG A 172 4.63 -2.19 9.09
C ARG A 172 4.33 -3.60 9.64
N PRO A 173 5.26 -4.57 9.50
CA PRO A 173 5.02 -5.95 9.96
C PRO A 173 4.68 -6.03 11.45
N GLU A 174 5.15 -5.09 12.26
CA GLU A 174 4.82 -4.96 13.69
C GLU A 174 3.34 -4.66 13.96
N ALA A 175 2.61 -4.14 12.97
CA ALA A 175 1.17 -3.85 13.04
C ALA A 175 0.33 -4.88 12.27
N CYS A 176 0.88 -6.07 12.01
CA CYS A 176 0.16 -7.18 11.41
C CYS A 176 -1.05 -7.57 12.27
N VAL A 177 -2.18 -7.86 11.61
CA VAL A 177 -3.38 -8.39 12.27
C VAL A 177 -3.81 -9.70 11.63
N GLU A 178 -4.53 -10.53 12.38
CA GLU A 178 -5.06 -11.79 11.89
C GLU A 178 -6.52 -11.63 11.45
N VAL A 179 -6.85 -12.17 10.28
CA VAL A 179 -8.19 -12.20 9.72
C VAL A 179 -8.64 -13.64 9.56
N GLN A 180 -9.72 -13.98 10.22
CA GLN A 180 -10.29 -15.32 10.24
C GLN A 180 -11.26 -15.52 9.08
N PHE A 181 -11.39 -16.76 8.57
CA PHE A 181 -12.37 -17.09 7.55
C PHE A 181 -12.93 -18.51 7.74
N GLY A 182 -14.10 -18.75 7.16
CA GLY A 182 -14.77 -20.05 7.18
C GLY A 182 -15.13 -20.50 8.59
N GLY A 183 -15.16 -21.83 8.80
CA GLY A 183 -15.42 -22.40 10.12
C GLY A 183 -16.90 -22.37 10.51
N TYR A 184 -17.18 -22.32 11.81
CA TYR A 184 -18.53 -22.46 12.35
C TYR A 184 -18.68 -21.77 13.71
N THR A 185 -19.92 -21.58 14.18
CA THR A 185 -20.20 -20.95 15.48
C THR A 185 -20.61 -21.98 16.53
N GLU A 186 -20.12 -21.79 17.75
CA GLU A 186 -20.52 -22.57 18.93
C GLU A 186 -21.23 -21.65 19.93
N THR A 187 -22.34 -22.13 20.51
CA THR A 187 -23.07 -21.41 21.55
C THR A 187 -22.81 -22.05 22.90
N TYR A 188 -22.30 -21.25 23.84
CA TYR A 188 -22.10 -21.68 25.23
C TYR A 188 -23.12 -21.02 26.14
N SER A 189 -23.85 -21.84 26.92
CA SER A 189 -24.70 -21.34 28.00
C SER A 189 -23.86 -21.02 29.22
N LYS A 190 -23.78 -19.75 29.63
CA LYS A 190 -23.25 -19.43 30.97
C LYS A 190 -24.30 -19.71 32.03
N HIS A 191 -23.86 -20.14 33.22
CA HIS A 191 -24.69 -20.05 34.42
C HIS A 191 -25.12 -18.58 34.60
N LYS A 192 -26.44 -18.32 34.66
CA LYS A 192 -27.14 -17.01 34.64
C LYS A 192 -27.77 -16.55 33.30
N GLY A 193 -28.06 -17.45 32.36
CA GLY A 193 -29.06 -17.17 31.30
C GLY A 193 -28.60 -16.31 30.13
N HIS A 194 -27.32 -15.96 30.04
CA HIS A 194 -26.74 -15.33 28.85
C HIS A 194 -26.01 -16.38 27.99
N SER A 195 -26.43 -16.53 26.75
CA SER A 195 -25.72 -17.33 25.73
C SER A 195 -24.60 -16.51 25.12
N LYS A 196 -23.38 -17.05 25.06
CA LYS A 196 -22.26 -16.48 24.31
C LYS A 196 -22.07 -17.29 23.03
N VAL A 197 -22.04 -16.62 21.88
CA VAL A 197 -21.64 -17.22 20.60
C VAL A 197 -20.14 -16.98 20.41
N SER A 198 -19.40 -18.03 20.07
CA SER A 198 -18.00 -17.95 19.66
C SER A 198 -17.88 -18.43 18.23
N TRP A 199 -17.15 -17.71 17.40
CA TRP A 199 -16.79 -18.16 16.06
C TRP A 199 -15.47 -18.92 16.14
N ILE A 200 -15.46 -20.15 15.62
CA ILE A 200 -14.27 -20.99 15.46
C ILE A 200 -13.93 -20.97 13.97
N SER A 201 -12.84 -20.30 13.62
CA SER A 201 -12.41 -20.12 12.23
C SER A 201 -11.78 -21.39 11.66
N GLN A 202 -11.94 -21.60 10.35
CA GLN A 202 -11.28 -22.71 9.65
C GLN A 202 -9.89 -22.32 9.14
N ARG A 203 -9.70 -21.05 8.78
CA ARG A 203 -8.40 -20.52 8.35
C ARG A 203 -8.15 -19.14 8.93
N THR A 204 -6.88 -18.79 9.07
CA THR A 204 -6.42 -17.47 9.49
C THR A 204 -5.42 -16.93 8.48
N VAL A 205 -5.64 -15.69 8.06
CA VAL A 205 -4.78 -14.95 7.12
C VAL A 205 -4.12 -13.80 7.87
N LYS A 206 -2.83 -13.60 7.65
CA LYS A 206 -2.11 -12.42 8.17
C LYS A 206 -2.33 -11.24 7.23
N ALA A 207 -2.72 -10.11 7.79
CA ALA A 207 -2.82 -8.85 7.06
C ALA A 207 -1.65 -7.96 7.46
N VAL A 208 -0.71 -7.77 6.53
CA VAL A 208 0.49 -6.95 6.74
C VAL A 208 0.26 -5.55 6.16
N PRO A 209 0.33 -4.48 6.97
CA PRO A 209 0.11 -3.13 6.50
C PRO A 209 1.34 -2.53 5.80
N TYR A 210 1.06 -1.77 4.75
CA TYR A 210 2.00 -0.95 4.00
C TYR A 210 1.44 0.46 3.95
N ASP A 211 2.19 1.41 4.50
CA ASP A 211 1.79 2.80 4.57
C ASP A 211 2.43 3.62 3.46
N THR A 212 1.62 4.39 2.74
CA THR A 212 2.05 5.38 1.75
C THR A 212 1.66 6.78 2.24
N PRO A 213 2.61 7.71 2.44
CA PRO A 213 2.29 9.07 2.82
C PRO A 213 1.62 9.85 1.69
N VAL A 214 0.59 10.63 2.03
CA VAL A 214 -0.18 11.48 1.12
C VAL A 214 -0.05 12.93 1.57
N PRO A 215 0.89 13.71 0.99
CA PRO A 215 1.11 15.11 1.39
C PRO A 215 0.00 16.03 0.88
N GLY A 216 -0.40 16.99 1.68
CA GLY A 216 -1.26 18.10 1.25
C GLY A 216 -0.49 19.20 0.53
N TYR A 217 -1.16 19.94 -0.35
CA TYR A 217 -0.59 21.10 -1.03
C TYR A 217 -0.51 22.31 -0.09
N ASN A 218 0.65 22.98 -0.09
CA ASN A 218 0.90 24.19 0.71
C ASN A 218 0.62 24.04 2.22
N THR A 219 0.80 22.83 2.76
CA THR A 219 0.73 22.52 4.18
C THR A 219 1.86 21.55 4.58
N ASN A 220 2.13 21.46 5.88
CA ASN A 220 3.00 20.43 6.44
C ASN A 220 2.26 19.12 6.74
N MET A 221 0.93 19.10 6.58
CA MET A 221 0.14 17.92 6.86
C MET A 221 0.35 16.82 5.80
N VAL A 222 0.56 15.60 6.29
CA VAL A 222 0.69 14.39 5.46
C VAL A 222 -0.22 13.32 6.02
N ASN A 223 -1.29 13.01 5.30
CA ASN A 223 -2.18 11.91 5.62
C ASN A 223 -1.56 10.57 5.23
N ARG A 224 -2.25 9.48 5.57
CA ARG A 224 -1.78 8.11 5.36
C ARG A 224 -2.75 7.34 4.47
N LEU A 225 -2.22 6.66 3.46
CA LEU A 225 -2.90 5.55 2.79
C LEU A 225 -2.28 4.24 3.33
N ARG A 226 -3.08 3.44 4.04
CA ARG A 226 -2.69 2.12 4.53
C ARG A 226 -3.29 1.03 3.66
N LEU A 227 -2.42 0.27 3.01
CA LEU A 227 -2.77 -0.85 2.14
C LEU A 227 -2.37 -2.15 2.79
N TRP A 228 -3.24 -3.15 2.72
CA TRP A 228 -3.01 -4.43 3.39
C TRP A 228 -2.66 -5.52 2.38
N LYS A 229 -1.54 -6.19 2.63
CA LYS A 229 -1.11 -7.40 1.93
C LYS A 229 -1.60 -8.62 2.71
N ALA A 230 -2.24 -9.55 2.02
CA ALA A 230 -2.58 -10.83 2.60
C ALA A 230 -1.38 -11.78 2.52
N GLU A 231 -1.01 -12.37 3.65
CA GLU A 231 0.04 -13.38 3.78
C GLU A 231 -0.51 -14.60 4.52
N ALA A 232 0.07 -15.76 4.28
CA ALA A 232 -0.26 -16.95 5.04
C ALA A 232 0.16 -16.78 6.52
N SER A 233 -0.49 -17.52 7.42
CA SER A 233 0.11 -17.82 8.72
C SER A 233 1.48 -18.49 8.53
N ASP A 234 2.35 -18.50 9.55
CA ASP A 234 3.70 -19.08 9.44
C ASP A 234 3.71 -20.63 9.31
N GLU A 235 2.60 -21.22 8.91
CA GLU A 235 2.36 -22.65 8.80
C GLU A 235 2.91 -23.17 7.46
N PHE A 236 4.23 -23.34 7.38
CA PHE A 236 4.84 -24.15 6.32
C PHE A 236 4.83 -25.62 6.72
N ASN A 237 4.16 -26.47 5.94
CA ASN A 237 4.10 -27.89 6.23
C ASN A 237 5.38 -28.61 5.77
N PHE A 238 6.37 -28.65 6.66
CA PHE A 238 7.64 -29.34 6.42
C PHE A 238 7.47 -30.84 6.16
N ASP A 239 6.49 -31.49 6.78
CA ASP A 239 6.26 -32.93 6.59
C ASP A 239 5.79 -33.23 5.17
N ALA A 240 4.83 -32.44 4.65
CA ALA A 240 4.39 -32.53 3.26
C ALA A 240 5.54 -32.24 2.28
N PHE A 241 6.36 -31.21 2.56
CA PHE A 241 7.51 -30.87 1.72
C PHE A 241 8.55 -32.00 1.67
N ASN A 242 8.93 -32.54 2.84
CA ASN A 242 9.90 -33.64 2.94
C ASN A 242 9.38 -34.93 2.32
N ALA A 243 8.06 -35.14 2.28
CA ALA A 243 7.42 -36.26 1.60
C ALA A 243 7.25 -36.06 0.08
N GLY A 244 7.69 -34.92 -0.49
CA GLY A 244 7.60 -34.61 -1.92
C GLY A 244 6.26 -34.01 -2.36
N TYR A 245 5.35 -33.70 -1.44
CA TYR A 245 4.05 -33.07 -1.70
C TYR A 245 4.18 -31.54 -1.66
N TYR A 246 4.92 -30.98 -2.63
CA TYR A 246 5.24 -29.55 -2.65
C TYR A 246 4.02 -28.63 -2.75
N ASP A 247 3.03 -29.00 -3.58
CA ASP A 247 1.81 -28.20 -3.75
C ASP A 247 1.00 -28.13 -2.44
N GLN A 248 0.95 -29.23 -1.70
CA GLN A 248 0.27 -29.27 -0.40
C GLN A 248 1.04 -28.45 0.65
N ALA A 249 2.37 -28.45 0.60
CA ALA A 249 3.20 -27.68 1.52
C ALA A 249 2.99 -26.16 1.41
N VAL A 250 2.42 -25.68 0.29
CA VAL A 250 2.19 -24.24 0.04
C VAL A 250 0.75 -23.87 -0.29
N SER A 251 -0.20 -24.82 -0.24
CA SER A 251 -1.60 -24.59 -0.62
C SER A 251 -2.26 -23.47 0.20
N ASP A 252 -2.09 -23.51 1.53
CA ASP A 252 -2.68 -22.50 2.42
C ASP A 252 -2.06 -21.12 2.19
N LYS A 253 -0.77 -21.10 1.83
CA LYS A 253 -0.08 -19.88 1.44
C LYS A 253 -0.63 -19.28 0.16
N MET A 254 -0.83 -20.10 -0.87
CA MET A 254 -1.41 -19.63 -2.14
C MET A 254 -2.83 -19.07 -1.94
N SER A 255 -3.69 -19.78 -1.19
CA SER A 255 -5.07 -19.33 -0.91
C SER A 255 -5.10 -17.99 -0.18
N SER A 256 -4.25 -17.84 0.85
CA SER A 256 -4.17 -16.62 1.66
C SER A 256 -3.67 -15.42 0.85
N GLU A 257 -2.58 -15.59 0.11
CA GLU A 257 -2.00 -14.50 -0.69
C GLU A 257 -2.90 -14.07 -1.86
N THR A 258 -3.75 -14.96 -2.37
CA THR A 258 -4.66 -14.70 -3.51
C THR A 258 -5.58 -13.51 -3.26
N ILE A 259 -5.97 -13.26 -2.00
CA ILE A 259 -6.82 -12.14 -1.59
C ILE A 259 -6.25 -10.80 -2.08
N SER A 260 -4.94 -10.61 -2.02
CA SER A 260 -4.27 -9.36 -2.43
C SER A 260 -3.57 -9.44 -3.80
N LYS A 261 -3.87 -10.44 -4.65
CA LYS A 261 -3.21 -10.54 -5.96
C LYS A 261 -3.80 -9.57 -6.98
N VAL A 262 -5.11 -9.63 -7.23
CA VAL A 262 -5.76 -8.95 -8.36
C VAL A 262 -6.97 -8.15 -7.86
N LEU A 263 -7.14 -6.95 -8.42
CA LEU A 263 -8.31 -6.10 -8.26
C LEU A 263 -9.46 -6.61 -9.15
N TYR A 264 -10.66 -6.79 -8.59
CA TYR A 264 -11.83 -7.32 -9.29
C TYR A 264 -11.58 -8.68 -9.96
N PRO A 265 -11.25 -9.75 -9.19
CA PRO A 265 -11.15 -11.09 -9.76
C PRO A 265 -12.49 -11.49 -10.40
N ASN A 266 -12.41 -12.25 -11.50
CA ASN A 266 -13.57 -12.74 -12.23
C ASN A 266 -14.48 -13.59 -11.33
N ASP A 267 -15.72 -13.17 -11.15
CA ASP A 267 -16.73 -13.74 -10.26
C ASP A 267 -17.85 -14.50 -11.00
N ASN A 268 -17.61 -14.88 -12.25
CA ASN A 268 -18.52 -15.78 -12.99
C ASN A 268 -18.49 -17.23 -12.48
N THR A 269 -17.58 -17.54 -11.56
CA THR A 269 -17.46 -18.86 -10.91
C THR A 269 -17.73 -18.73 -9.41
N PRO A 270 -18.24 -19.79 -8.75
CA PRO A 270 -18.40 -19.78 -7.29
C PRO A 270 -17.10 -19.44 -6.53
N GLN A 271 -15.96 -19.91 -7.03
CA GLN A 271 -14.64 -19.62 -6.46
C GLN A 271 -14.29 -18.14 -6.59
N GLY A 272 -14.60 -17.52 -7.73
CA GLY A 272 -14.43 -16.08 -7.94
C GLY A 272 -15.32 -15.23 -7.04
N GLN A 273 -16.59 -15.62 -6.87
CA GLN A 273 -17.52 -14.96 -5.94
C GLN A 273 -17.04 -15.06 -4.50
N GLN A 274 -16.57 -16.24 -4.09
CA GLN A 274 -15.97 -16.45 -2.78
C GLN A 274 -14.76 -15.54 -2.58
N LEU A 275 -13.81 -15.51 -3.51
CA LEU A 275 -12.64 -14.64 -3.42
C LEU A 275 -13.03 -13.16 -3.32
N ARG A 276 -14.04 -12.72 -4.08
CA ARG A 276 -14.52 -11.34 -4.03
C ARG A 276 -15.11 -10.98 -2.66
N LEU A 277 -15.87 -11.89 -2.05
CA LEU A 277 -16.39 -11.73 -0.70
C LEU A 277 -15.25 -11.75 0.34
N GLU A 278 -14.27 -12.63 0.16
CA GLU A 278 -13.09 -12.70 1.03
C GLU A 278 -12.29 -11.39 0.99
N GLN A 279 -12.10 -10.77 -0.18
CA GLN A 279 -11.48 -9.46 -0.31
C GLN A 279 -12.24 -8.38 0.47
N GLN A 280 -13.56 -8.32 0.34
CA GLN A 280 -14.40 -7.34 1.04
C GLN A 280 -14.35 -7.56 2.56
N TYR A 281 -14.47 -8.82 3.00
CA TYR A 281 -14.39 -9.17 4.41
C TYR A 281 -13.01 -8.89 5.00
N PHE A 282 -11.93 -9.28 4.29
CA PHE A 282 -10.55 -9.00 4.67
C PHE A 282 -10.38 -7.52 4.95
N PHE A 283 -10.77 -6.71 3.99
CA PHE A 283 -10.70 -5.26 4.04
C PHE A 283 -11.55 -4.63 5.16
N ALA A 284 -12.74 -5.15 5.43
CA ALA A 284 -13.63 -4.63 6.48
C ALA A 284 -13.13 -5.00 7.89
N SER A 285 -12.58 -6.20 8.06
CA SER A 285 -12.15 -6.75 9.36
C SER A 285 -10.87 -6.13 9.89
N ILE A 286 -9.92 -5.74 9.02
CA ILE A 286 -8.64 -5.13 9.40
C ILE A 286 -8.74 -3.65 9.82
N ARG A 287 -9.94 -3.05 9.75
CA ARG A 287 -10.17 -1.65 10.13
C ARG A 287 -9.85 -1.37 11.60
N THR A 288 -9.89 -2.38 12.47
CA THR A 288 -9.65 -2.20 13.89
C THR A 288 -8.16 -2.28 14.22
N GLU A 289 -7.44 -1.15 14.14
CA GLU A 289 -6.16 -1.04 14.86
C GLU A 289 -6.42 -1.38 16.34
N PRO A 290 -5.59 -2.20 17.00
CA PRO A 290 -5.69 -2.41 18.45
C PRO A 290 -5.59 -1.05 19.16
N GLY A 291 -6.69 -0.57 19.74
CA GLY A 291 -6.77 0.74 20.40
C GLY A 291 -7.56 1.82 19.67
N ALA A 292 -8.04 1.58 18.44
CA ALA A 292 -9.03 2.44 17.80
C ALA A 292 -10.34 2.42 18.60
N LYS A 293 -10.51 3.38 19.52
CA LYS A 293 -11.80 3.61 20.16
C LYS A 293 -12.75 4.12 19.09
N VAL A 294 -13.73 3.30 18.71
CA VAL A 294 -14.94 3.82 18.09
C VAL A 294 -15.52 4.79 19.12
N LEU A 295 -15.54 6.08 18.79
CA LEU A 295 -16.22 7.06 19.63
C LEU A 295 -17.70 6.66 19.62
N GLU A 296 -18.17 6.09 20.74
CA GLU A 296 -19.61 5.96 20.99
C GLU A 296 -20.20 7.37 20.92
N GLU A 297 -21.38 7.50 20.31
CA GLU A 297 -22.08 8.79 20.21
C GLU A 297 -22.28 9.40 21.61
N PRO A 298 -22.21 10.74 21.74
CA PRO A 298 -22.36 11.43 23.02
C PRO A 298 -23.75 11.24 23.66
#